data_AF-L8Y950-F1
#
_entry.id   AF-L8Y950-F1
#
_cell.length_a   1.000
_cell.length_b   1.000
_cell.length_c   1.000
_cell.angle_alpha   90.00
_cell.angle_beta   90.00
_cell.angle_gamma   90.00
#
_symmetry.space_group_name_H-M   'P 1'
#
loop_
_entity.id
_entity.type
_entity.pdbx_description
1 polymer ?
#
loop_
_entity_poly.entity_id
_entity_poly.type
_entity_poly.pdbx_seq_one_letter_code
_entity_poly.pdbx_strand_id
1 'polypeptide(L)'
;MLGAAVGLDCVGDTYPNSGRCCHECQPGNWMVSRCDHTRDTVCLPCDPGFYNEVVNYYTCKPCTQCNQILGLGVGLGVLAPLAALLALHLHRRAWRSPPGGNSFRTPIQEEHTDVHSTLAKI
;
A
#
# COMPACT_ATOMS: atom_id res chain seq x y z
N MET A 1 -30.86 34.70 -41.92
CA MET A 1 -30.71 33.25 -42.13
C MET A 1 -29.79 32.73 -41.05
N LEU A 2 -30.35 32.00 -40.07
CA LEU A 2 -29.60 31.42 -38.95
C LEU A 2 -28.75 30.26 -39.49
N GLY A 3 -27.42 30.44 -39.55
CA GLY A 3 -26.51 29.36 -39.89
C GLY A 3 -26.52 28.33 -38.77
N ALA A 4 -27.04 27.14 -39.04
CA ALA A 4 -26.86 26.00 -38.15
C ALA A 4 -25.36 25.74 -38.04
N ALA A 5 -24.81 25.81 -36.83
CA ALA A 5 -23.52 25.20 -36.56
C ALA A 5 -23.72 23.68 -36.71
N VAL A 6 -23.42 23.16 -37.90
CA VAL A 6 -23.28 21.71 -38.09
C VAL A 6 -22.15 21.31 -37.16
N GLY A 7 -22.50 20.61 -36.06
CA GLY A 7 -21.51 19.99 -35.20
C GLY A 7 -20.67 19.08 -36.06
N LEU A 8 -19.37 19.37 -36.13
CA LEU A 8 -18.44 18.54 -36.89
C LEU A 8 -18.34 17.19 -36.19
N ASP A 9 -18.65 16.11 -36.91
CA ASP A 9 -18.51 14.74 -36.40
C ASP A 9 -17.06 14.30 -36.56
N CYS A 10 -16.39 14.09 -35.42
CA CYS A 10 -14.99 13.69 -35.35
C CYS A 10 -14.91 12.24 -34.88
N VAL A 11 -14.10 11.43 -35.56
CA VAL A 11 -14.03 9.97 -35.36
C VAL A 11 -12.74 9.60 -34.66
N GLY A 12 -12.80 8.59 -33.79
CA GLY A 12 -11.63 8.06 -33.07
C GLY A 12 -11.09 9.04 -32.03
N ASP A 13 -9.76 9.13 -31.96
CA ASP A 13 -9.01 9.96 -30.98
C ASP A 13 -8.97 11.45 -31.40
N THR A 14 -10.10 11.99 -31.84
CA THR A 14 -10.18 13.38 -32.32
C THR A 14 -11.34 14.16 -31.72
N TYR A 15 -11.16 15.47 -31.58
CA TYR A 15 -12.17 16.39 -31.06
C TYR A 15 -12.41 17.56 -32.04
N PRO A 16 -13.63 18.12 -32.08
CA PRO A 16 -13.94 19.26 -32.92
C PRO A 16 -13.41 20.55 -32.29
N ASN A 17 -12.63 21.31 -33.06
CA ASN A 17 -12.21 22.65 -32.67
C ASN A 17 -11.85 23.49 -33.91
N SER A 18 -12.17 24.78 -33.90
CA SER A 18 -11.85 25.70 -35.01
C SER A 18 -12.36 25.22 -36.40
N GLY A 19 -13.49 24.50 -36.44
CA GLY A 19 -14.10 24.00 -37.67
C GLY A 19 -13.42 22.79 -38.30
N ARG A 20 -12.51 22.12 -37.58
CA ARG A 20 -11.81 20.90 -38.00
C ARG A 20 -11.72 19.89 -36.85
N CYS A 21 -11.38 18.65 -37.18
CA CYS A 21 -11.04 17.64 -36.18
C CYS A 21 -9.56 17.73 -35.84
N CYS A 22 -9.26 17.64 -34.54
CA CYS A 22 -7.93 17.77 -33.98
C CYS A 22 -7.62 16.56 -33.11
N HIS A 23 -6.35 16.18 -33.04
CA HIS A 23 -5.96 14.97 -32.33
C HIS A 23 -5.94 15.19 -30.82
N GLU A 24 -6.49 14.24 -30.07
CA GLU A 24 -6.30 14.15 -28.62
C GLU A 24 -4.88 13.66 -28.30
N CYS A 25 -4.42 13.92 -27.07
CA CYS A 25 -3.10 13.46 -26.65
C CYS A 25 -3.12 11.98 -26.27
N GLN A 26 -2.13 11.24 -26.78
CA GLN A 26 -1.95 9.81 -26.51
C GLN A 26 -1.53 9.54 -25.06
N PRO A 27 -1.76 8.31 -24.53
CA PRO A 27 -1.31 7.94 -23.19
C PRO A 27 0.16 8.28 -22.94
N GLY A 28 0.47 8.72 -21.72
CA GLY A 28 1.79 9.21 -21.33
C GLY A 28 2.07 10.66 -21.75
N ASN A 29 1.15 11.35 -22.42
CA ASN A 29 1.26 12.77 -22.75
C ASN A 29 0.14 13.60 -22.11
N TRP A 30 0.36 14.92 -22.01
CA TRP A 30 -0.65 15.90 -21.63
C TRP A 30 -0.79 16.99 -22.70
N MET A 31 -1.97 17.63 -22.73
CA MET A 31 -2.27 18.68 -23.70
C MET A 31 -1.76 20.05 -23.21
N VAL A 32 -0.81 20.62 -23.94
CA VAL A 32 -0.28 21.96 -23.70
C VAL A 32 -1.22 23.01 -24.28
N SER A 33 -1.68 22.77 -25.50
CA SER A 33 -2.62 23.65 -26.18
C SER A 33 -3.49 22.86 -27.14
N ARG A 34 -4.76 23.27 -27.24
CA ARG A 34 -5.64 22.80 -28.30
C ARG A 34 -5.13 23.28 -29.66
N CYS A 35 -5.54 22.58 -30.71
CA CYS A 35 -5.31 23.02 -32.08
C CYS A 35 -5.95 24.39 -32.34
N ASP A 36 -5.54 25.02 -33.44
CA ASP A 36 -6.22 26.18 -34.02
C ASP A 36 -6.50 25.92 -35.50
N HIS A 37 -6.86 26.94 -36.27
CA HIS A 37 -7.10 26.79 -37.71
C HIS A 37 -5.88 26.27 -38.49
N THR A 38 -4.67 26.51 -37.98
CA THR A 38 -3.39 26.27 -38.69
C THR A 38 -2.51 25.21 -38.05
N ARG A 39 -2.55 25.07 -36.72
CA ARG A 39 -1.70 24.18 -35.93
C ARG A 39 -2.56 23.11 -35.26
N ASP A 40 -2.01 21.91 -35.15
CA ASP A 40 -2.67 20.82 -34.43
C ASP A 40 -2.49 20.97 -32.91
N THR A 41 -3.14 20.09 -32.15
CA THR A 41 -2.93 19.96 -30.70
C THR A 41 -1.46 19.77 -30.39
N VAL A 42 -0.98 20.48 -29.37
CA VAL A 42 0.38 20.30 -28.85
C VAL A 42 0.32 19.39 -27.63
N CYS A 43 0.98 18.25 -27.72
CA CYS A 43 1.11 17.27 -26.64
C CYS A 43 2.56 17.15 -26.20
N LEU A 44 2.79 17.04 -24.89
CA LEU A 44 4.12 16.79 -24.33
C LEU A 44 4.09 15.58 -23.40
N PRO A 45 5.22 14.85 -23.27
CA PRO A 45 5.31 13.72 -22.36
C PRO A 45 5.10 14.17 -20.91
N CYS A 46 4.55 13.27 -20.11
CA CYS A 46 4.49 13.43 -18.67
C CYS A 46 5.91 13.45 -18.07
N ASP A 47 6.10 14.30 -17.07
CA ASP A 47 7.32 14.30 -16.27
C ASP A 47 7.47 13.00 -15.45
N PRO A 48 8.70 12.61 -15.08
CA PRO A 48 8.92 11.47 -14.20
C PRO A 48 8.09 11.57 -12.91
N GLY A 49 7.38 10.49 -12.57
CA GLY A 49 6.48 10.47 -11.42
C GLY A 49 5.06 10.96 -11.71
N PHE A 50 4.74 11.28 -12.97
CA PHE A 50 3.40 11.59 -13.44
C PHE A 50 2.98 10.66 -14.59
N TYR A 51 1.68 10.51 -14.79
CA TYR A 51 1.12 9.63 -15.81
C TYR A 51 -0.21 10.13 -16.38
N ASN A 52 -0.53 9.65 -17.58
CA ASN A 52 -1.85 9.72 -18.20
C ASN A 52 -2.11 8.36 -18.87
N GLU A 53 -3.22 7.71 -18.54
CA GLU A 53 -3.47 6.30 -18.88
C GLU A 53 -4.24 6.08 -20.18
N VAL A 54 -5.02 7.07 -20.60
CA VAL A 54 -5.90 7.01 -21.77
C VAL A 54 -5.68 8.21 -22.68
N VAL A 55 -6.15 8.11 -23.92
CA VAL A 55 -6.22 9.23 -24.85
C VAL A 55 -7.12 10.31 -24.26
N ASN A 56 -6.58 11.50 -23.96
CA ASN A 56 -7.33 12.59 -23.34
C ASN A 56 -6.63 13.96 -23.45
N TYR A 57 -7.32 15.01 -23.01
CA TYR A 57 -6.83 16.40 -22.95
C TYR A 57 -6.33 16.84 -21.56
N TYR A 58 -6.38 15.99 -20.55
CA TYR A 58 -6.06 16.34 -19.17
C TYR A 58 -4.55 16.44 -18.93
N THR A 59 -4.18 17.18 -17.89
CA THR A 59 -2.80 17.21 -17.36
C THR A 59 -2.43 15.88 -16.70
N CYS A 60 -1.14 15.52 -16.74
CA CYS A 60 -0.67 14.30 -16.12
C CYS A 60 -0.94 14.28 -14.60
N LYS A 61 -1.34 13.12 -14.08
CA LYS A 61 -1.63 12.87 -12.67
C LYS A 61 -0.39 12.32 -11.97
N PRO A 62 -0.14 12.63 -10.69
CA PRO A 62 0.99 12.06 -9.97
C PRO A 62 0.80 10.54 -9.77
N CYS A 63 1.87 9.78 -9.97
CA CYS A 63 1.89 8.36 -9.64
C CYS A 63 1.77 8.16 -8.14
N THR A 64 0.85 7.29 -7.71
CA THR A 64 0.83 6.84 -6.32
C THR A 64 2.00 5.90 -6.07
N GLN A 65 2.91 6.29 -5.16
CA GLN A 65 3.94 5.37 -4.71
C GLN A 65 3.30 4.33 -3.77
N CYS A 66 3.24 3.08 -4.21
CA CYS A 66 3.03 1.97 -3.30
C CYS A 66 4.29 1.79 -2.47
N ASN A 67 4.33 2.40 -1.29
CA ASN A 67 5.39 2.13 -0.33
C ASN A 67 5.30 0.64 0.07
N GLN A 68 6.36 -0.12 -0.21
CA GLN A 68 6.43 -1.57 0.07
C GLN A 68 6.33 -1.92 1.57
N ILE A 69 6.17 -0.93 2.45
CA ILE A 69 5.92 -1.14 3.88
C ILE A 69 4.60 -1.91 4.14
N LEU A 70 3.64 -1.92 3.20
CA LEU A 70 2.48 -2.83 3.28
C LEU A 70 2.82 -4.31 3.03
N GLY A 71 4.04 -4.65 2.58
CA GLY A 71 4.54 -6.03 2.51
C GLY A 71 4.77 -6.67 3.88
N LEU A 72 4.87 -5.86 4.94
CA LEU A 72 4.96 -6.35 6.32
C LEU A 72 3.59 -6.65 6.95
N GLY A 73 2.49 -6.20 6.33
CA GLY A 73 1.13 -6.49 6.77
C GLY A 73 0.69 -7.93 6.53
N VAL A 74 1.29 -8.61 5.55
CA VAL A 74 0.95 -9.99 5.19
C VAL A 74 1.82 -11.01 5.95
N GLY A 75 3.03 -10.60 6.38
CA GLY A 75 3.97 -11.48 7.10
C GLY A 75 3.60 -11.76 8.56
N LEU A 76 3.02 -10.77 9.26
CA LEU A 76 2.59 -10.95 10.66
C LEU A 76 1.27 -11.71 10.79
N GLY A 77 0.46 -11.74 9.73
CA GLY A 77 -0.83 -12.45 9.70
C GLY A 77 -0.71 -13.97 9.79
N VAL A 78 0.45 -14.55 9.47
CA VAL A 78 0.71 -16.01 9.54
C VAL A 78 1.43 -16.42 10.82
N LEU A 79 2.23 -15.53 11.40
CA LEU A 79 2.94 -15.79 12.66
C LEU A 79 1.99 -15.84 13.87
N ALA A 80 0.97 -14.98 13.89
CA ALA A 80 -0.05 -14.97 14.94
C ALA A 80 -0.84 -16.30 15.07
N PRO A 81 -1.39 -16.90 13.99
CA PRO A 81 -2.11 -18.17 14.09
C PRO A 81 -1.19 -19.34 14.46
N LEU A 82 0.07 -19.37 14.00
CA LEU A 82 1.04 -20.40 14.41
C LEU A 82 1.36 -20.31 15.90
N ALA A 83 1.57 -19.10 16.43
CA ALA A 83 1.79 -18.88 17.87
C ALA A 83 0.56 -19.28 18.71
N ALA A 84 -0.65 -18.96 18.25
CA ALA A 84 -1.90 -19.33 18.93
C ALA A 84 -2.12 -20.85 18.97
N LEU A 85 -1.84 -21.55 17.86
CA LEU A 85 -1.94 -23.02 17.79
C LEU A 85 -0.91 -23.70 18.71
N LEU A 86 0.32 -23.20 18.75
CA LEU A 86 1.36 -23.68 19.66
C LEU A 86 0.97 -23.48 21.12
N ALA A 87 0.46 -22.29 21.48
CA ALA A 87 -0.01 -22.00 22.83
C ALA A 87 -1.18 -22.92 23.25
N LEU A 88 -2.17 -23.11 22.37
CA LEU A 88 -3.30 -24.00 22.64
C LEU A 88 -2.85 -25.47 22.80
N HIS A 89 -1.90 -25.91 21.98
CA HIS A 89 -1.36 -27.26 22.06
C HIS A 89 -0.59 -27.50 23.37
N LEU A 90 0.23 -26.54 23.81
CA LEU A 90 0.92 -26.58 25.10
C LEU A 90 -0.06 -26.57 26.28
N HIS A 91 -1.10 -25.73 26.22
CA HIS A 91 -2.15 -25.72 27.23
C HIS A 91 -2.86 -27.07 27.31
N ARG A 92 -3.24 -27.67 26.17
CA ARG A 92 -3.82 -29.01 26.13
C ARG A 92 -2.87 -30.12 26.58
N ARG A 93 -1.55 -29.95 26.49
CA ARG A 93 -0.59 -30.89 27.07
C ARG A 93 -0.52 -30.74 28.58
N ALA A 94 -0.48 -29.50 29.08
CA ALA A 94 -0.51 -29.20 30.51
C ALA A 94 -1.78 -29.74 31.19
N TRP A 95 -2.93 -29.65 30.53
CA TRP A 95 -4.21 -30.20 31.01
C TRP A 95 -4.43 -31.69 30.70
N ARG A 96 -3.61 -32.31 29.84
CA ARG A 96 -3.65 -33.78 29.59
C ARG A 96 -2.70 -34.57 30.48
N SER A 97 -1.92 -33.89 31.33
CA SER A 97 -1.18 -34.57 32.39
C SER A 97 -2.17 -35.23 33.36
N PRO A 98 -2.09 -36.55 33.60
CA PRO A 98 -2.91 -37.22 34.62
C PRO A 98 -2.56 -36.70 36.02
N PRO A 99 -3.49 -36.73 37.00
CA PRO A 99 -3.16 -36.44 38.39
C PRO A 99 -2.38 -37.62 38.96
N GLY A 100 -1.10 -37.44 39.27
CA GLY A 100 -0.28 -38.52 39.82
C GLY A 100 1.00 -38.03 40.49
N GLY A 101 0.88 -37.57 41.74
CA GLY A 101 1.94 -37.46 42.76
C GLY A 101 3.03 -36.41 42.49
N ASN A 102 3.54 -35.61 43.43
CA ASN A 102 3.55 -35.64 44.89
C ASN A 102 3.59 -34.19 45.38
N SER A 103 2.83 -33.90 46.44
CA SER A 103 3.23 -33.11 47.61
C SER A 103 4.52 -32.27 47.51
N PHE A 104 4.41 -30.94 47.51
CA PHE A 104 4.64 -30.12 48.70
C PHE A 104 4.41 -28.64 48.33
N ARG A 105 3.48 -28.01 49.03
CA ARG A 105 3.36 -26.54 49.07
C ARG A 105 4.38 -26.04 50.08
N THR A 106 5.30 -25.19 49.68
CA THR A 106 5.98 -24.23 50.57
C THR A 106 6.01 -22.87 49.90
N PRO A 107 5.48 -21.81 50.54
CA PRO A 107 5.83 -20.44 50.19
C PRO A 107 7.15 -20.06 50.87
N ILE A 108 7.84 -19.02 50.36
CA ILE A 108 9.06 -18.39 50.92
C ILE A 108 10.32 -19.26 50.67
N GLN A 109 11.46 -18.81 50.13
CA GLN A 109 12.20 -17.58 50.36
C GLN A 109 13.18 -17.29 49.20
N GLU A 110 13.45 -16.01 48.97
CA GLU A 110 14.59 -15.47 48.22
C GLU A 110 15.90 -16.16 48.64
N GLU A 111 16.67 -16.68 47.67
CA GLU A 111 18.06 -17.09 47.89
C GLU A 111 18.95 -16.52 46.78
N HIS A 112 19.22 -15.21 46.87
CA HIS A 112 20.45 -14.65 46.31
C HIS A 112 21.60 -15.06 47.24
N THR A 113 22.42 -15.98 46.74
CA THR A 113 23.72 -16.30 47.34
C THR A 113 24.73 -15.26 46.85
N ASP A 114 25.13 -14.35 47.72
CA ASP A 114 26.42 -13.67 47.59
C ASP A 114 27.29 -14.06 48.78
N VAL A 115 28.35 -14.78 48.46
CA VAL A 115 29.40 -15.22 49.36
C VAL A 115 30.33 -14.02 49.57
N HIS A 116 30.12 -13.23 50.63
CA HIS A 116 31.24 -12.52 51.24
C HIS A 116 30.98 -12.02 52.66
N SER A 117 32.01 -12.18 53.50
CA SER A 117 32.34 -11.41 54.70
C SER A 117 31.82 -11.84 56.08
N THR A 118 32.56 -12.81 56.63
CA THR A 118 33.29 -12.77 57.93
C THR A 118 32.70 -12.11 59.19
N LEU A 119 32.66 -12.96 60.24
CA LEU A 119 33.30 -12.80 61.57
C LEU A 119 32.52 -12.12 62.73
N ALA A 120 32.62 -12.81 63.87
CA ALA A 120 32.60 -12.39 65.28
C ALA A 120 31.29 -12.71 66.03
N LYS A 121 31.33 -13.70 66.94
CA LYS A 121 31.51 -13.52 68.41
C LYS A 121 30.42 -12.59 68.96
N ILE A 122 29.52 -13.05 69.82
CA ILE A 122 29.75 -13.55 71.19
C ILE A 122 28.65 -14.57 71.53
#